data_AF-A0A813EBK2-F1
#
_entry.id   AF-A0A813EBK2-F1
#
_cell.length_a   1.000
_cell.length_b   1.000
_cell.length_c   1.000
_cell.angle_alpha   90.00
_cell.angle_beta   90.00
_cell.angle_gamma   90.00
#
_symmetry.space_group_name_H-M   'P 1'
#
loop_
_entity.id
_entity.type
_entity.pdbx_description
1 polymer ?
#
loop_
_entity_poly.entity_id
_entity_poly.type
_entity_poly.pdbx_seq_one_letter_code
_entity_poly.pdbx_strand_id
1 'polypeptide(L)'
;MHGDEMAEKTQVLGCTPVEEEPLYGLTYLPRKFKVAFAIPPCNDVDVFAHCVGFIAVVKDNVLLGFNVSVGGGLGFTHNNQKTFPRLAQVIGFCKPSDAKYVCEAILTVQRDFGDRTNRKHARWS
;
A
#
# COMPACT_ATOMS: atom_id res chain seq x y z
N MET A 1 -34.16 -3.00 36.85
CA MET A 1 -33.18 -2.03 37.42
C MET A 1 -31.83 -2.73 37.36
N HIS A 2 -30.90 -2.45 36.46
CA HIS A 2 -30.28 -1.19 36.07
C HIS A 2 -29.77 -1.39 34.63
N GLY A 3 -29.98 -0.54 33.62
CA GLY A 3 -29.89 0.91 33.64
C GLY A 3 -28.51 1.30 33.08
N ASP A 4 -28.43 1.47 31.76
CA ASP A 4 -27.32 2.11 31.06
C ASP A 4 -27.02 3.48 31.66
N GLU A 5 -25.74 3.81 31.89
CA GLU A 5 -25.20 5.17 31.72
C GLU A 5 -23.69 5.14 31.95
N MET A 6 -22.91 5.25 30.88
CA MET A 6 -21.53 5.75 30.93
C MET A 6 -21.40 6.79 29.82
N ALA A 7 -21.98 7.96 30.07
CA ALA A 7 -21.71 9.14 29.28
C ALA A 7 -20.45 9.85 29.82
N GLU A 8 -19.69 10.34 28.85
CA GLU A 8 -18.68 11.39 28.91
C GLU A 8 -17.24 11.04 29.36
N LYS A 9 -16.34 11.03 28.36
CA LYS A 9 -15.00 11.60 28.53
C LYS A 9 -14.73 12.59 27.41
N THR A 10 -15.06 13.84 27.67
CA THR A 10 -14.53 14.99 26.93
C THR A 10 -13.05 15.12 27.28
N GLN A 11 -12.15 14.81 26.33
CA GLN A 11 -10.72 15.03 26.49
C GLN A 11 -10.31 16.25 25.66
N VAL A 12 -9.99 17.32 26.39
CA VAL A 12 -9.46 18.58 25.90
C VAL A 12 -7.93 18.48 25.94
N LEU A 13 -7.26 18.82 24.83
CA LEU A 13 -5.80 18.73 24.55
C LEU A 13 -5.24 17.38 24.06
N GLY A 14 -5.28 17.18 22.73
CA GLY A 14 -4.08 16.99 21.90
C GLY A 14 -3.16 15.78 22.08
N CYS A 15 -3.58 14.69 22.72
CA CYS A 15 -2.85 13.42 22.69
C CYS A 15 -3.86 12.29 22.48
N THR A 16 -3.99 11.81 21.24
CA THR A 16 -4.77 10.61 20.94
C THR A 16 -4.21 9.45 21.77
N PRO A 17 -5.06 8.62 22.41
CA PRO A 17 -4.60 7.34 22.94
C PRO A 17 -3.80 6.64 21.84
N VAL A 18 -2.62 6.13 22.18
CA VAL A 18 -1.82 5.36 21.24
C VAL A 18 -2.54 4.03 21.01
N GLU A 19 -3.56 4.07 20.15
CA GLU A 19 -4.22 2.88 19.64
C GLU A 19 -3.21 2.18 18.74
N GLU A 20 -2.83 0.96 19.13
CA GLU A 20 -1.88 0.16 18.39
C GLU A 20 -2.55 -0.35 17.11
N GLU A 21 -2.28 0.32 16.00
CA GLU A 21 -2.83 -0.01 14.68
C GLU A 21 -2.35 -1.40 14.23
N PRO A 22 -3.23 -2.42 14.05
CA PRO A 22 -2.82 -3.82 13.85
C PRO A 22 -1.92 -4.07 12.64
N LEU A 23 -2.08 -3.28 11.57
CA LEU A 23 -1.30 -3.40 10.34
C LEU A 23 -0.15 -2.39 10.27
N TYR A 24 -0.39 -1.15 10.69
CA TYR A 24 0.57 -0.06 10.53
C TYR A 24 1.60 0.02 11.66
N GLY A 25 1.23 -0.46 12.85
CA GLY A 25 1.99 -0.29 14.08
C GLY A 25 2.16 1.18 14.47
N LEU A 26 2.92 1.41 15.53
CA LEU A 26 3.11 2.74 16.14
C LEU A 26 3.72 3.79 15.21
N THR A 27 4.51 3.35 14.23
CA THR A 27 5.31 4.23 13.38
C THR A 27 4.83 4.29 11.93
N TYR A 28 3.69 3.65 11.63
CA TYR A 28 3.11 3.58 10.29
C TYR A 28 4.14 3.16 9.22
N LEU A 29 3.89 3.50 7.95
CA LEU A 29 4.79 3.19 6.84
C LEU A 29 5.94 4.21 6.72
N PRO A 30 7.14 3.78 6.28
CA PRO A 30 8.28 4.68 6.05
C PRO A 30 7.98 5.81 5.06
N ARG A 31 7.09 5.57 4.09
CA ARG A 31 6.65 6.55 3.09
C ARG A 31 5.26 6.21 2.53
N LYS A 32 4.76 7.09 1.64
CA LYS A 32 3.49 6.89 0.92
C LYS A 32 3.48 5.54 0.20
N PHE A 33 2.38 4.83 0.33
CA PHE A 33 2.11 3.56 -0.32
C PHE A 33 0.95 3.73 -1.29
N LYS A 34 1.13 3.31 -2.54
CA LYS A 34 0.15 3.50 -3.62
C LYS A 34 -0.23 2.15 -4.21
N VAL A 35 -1.53 1.94 -4.39
CA VAL A 35 -2.08 0.72 -4.98
C VAL A 35 -2.96 1.12 -6.17
N ALA A 36 -2.89 0.37 -7.26
CA ALA A 36 -3.74 0.58 -8.43
C ALA A 36 -4.29 -0.74 -8.97
N PHE A 37 -5.47 -0.66 -9.59
CA PHE A 37 -6.12 -1.76 -10.28
C PHE A 37 -6.32 -1.36 -11.73
N ALA A 38 -5.89 -2.21 -12.67
CA ALA A 38 -6.07 -1.99 -14.10
C ALA A 38 -6.88 -3.12 -14.73
N ILE A 39 -7.75 -2.77 -15.67
CA ILE A 39 -8.56 -3.73 -16.43
C ILE A 39 -8.10 -3.66 -17.90
N PRO A 40 -7.36 -4.68 -18.39
CA PRO A 40 -6.90 -4.71 -19.77
C PRO A 40 -8.06 -4.57 -20.79
N PRO A 41 -7.84 -3.89 -21.93
CA PRO A 41 -6.57 -3.31 -22.38
C PRO A 41 -6.26 -1.92 -21.81
N CYS A 42 -7.12 -1.35 -20.97
CA CYS A 42 -6.98 0.00 -20.46
C CYS A 42 -5.99 0.08 -19.29
N ASN A 43 -5.06 1.05 -19.37
CA ASN A 43 -4.10 1.38 -18.32
C ASN A 43 -4.12 2.89 -18.01
N ASP A 44 -5.32 3.43 -17.83
CA ASP A 44 -5.60 4.81 -17.42
C ASP A 44 -5.07 5.15 -16.02
N VAL A 45 -4.89 4.13 -15.17
CA VAL A 45 -4.35 4.28 -13.80
C VAL A 45 -2.82 4.31 -13.72
N ASP A 46 -2.10 4.08 -14.83
CA ASP A 46 -0.64 3.90 -14.86
C ASP A 46 -0.15 2.84 -13.85
N VAL A 47 -0.63 1.60 -13.98
CA VAL A 47 -0.45 0.51 -12.99
C VAL A 47 1.00 0.28 -12.56
N PHE A 48 1.96 0.48 -13.47
CA PHE A 48 3.38 0.28 -13.22
C PHE A 48 4.06 1.42 -12.42
N ALA A 49 3.37 2.53 -12.14
CA ALA A 49 3.89 3.66 -11.37
C ALA A 49 3.67 3.53 -9.84
N HIS A 50 2.95 2.49 -9.41
CA HIS A 50 2.49 2.32 -8.02
C HIS A 50 3.30 1.30 -7.23
N CYS A 51 3.19 1.33 -5.89
CA CYS A 51 3.88 0.36 -5.04
C CYS A 51 3.38 -1.06 -5.31
N VAL A 52 2.06 -1.21 -5.50
CA VAL A 52 1.39 -2.44 -5.89
C VAL A 52 0.42 -2.14 -7.03
N GLY A 53 0.41 -3.02 -8.02
CA GLY A 53 -0.53 -2.99 -9.13
C GLY A 53 -1.23 -4.34 -9.25
N PHE A 54 -2.55 -4.32 -9.44
CA PHE A 54 -3.36 -5.50 -9.70
C PHE A 54 -3.94 -5.39 -11.12
N ILE A 55 -3.50 -6.27 -12.00
CA ILE A 55 -3.90 -6.28 -13.41
C ILE A 55 -4.91 -7.40 -13.60
N ALA A 56 -6.17 -7.05 -13.89
CA ALA A 56 -7.26 -8.00 -13.98
C ALA A 56 -7.04 -9.03 -15.10
N VAL A 57 -7.28 -10.30 -14.79
CA VAL A 57 -7.35 -11.40 -15.76
C VAL A 57 -8.81 -11.80 -15.86
N VAL A 58 -9.45 -11.45 -16.99
CA VAL A 58 -10.87 -11.70 -17.25
C VAL A 58 -10.99 -12.69 -18.40
N LYS A 59 -11.83 -13.71 -18.22
CA LYS A 59 -12.19 -14.67 -19.27
C LYS A 59 -13.70 -14.85 -19.28
N ASP A 60 -14.31 -14.75 -20.45
CA ASP A 60 -15.76 -14.92 -20.63
C ASP A 60 -16.60 -14.03 -19.67
N ASN A 61 -16.16 -12.77 -19.49
CA ASN A 61 -16.71 -11.81 -18.51
C ASN A 61 -16.64 -12.22 -17.03
N VAL A 62 -15.83 -13.23 -16.70
CA VAL A 62 -15.57 -13.65 -15.33
C VAL A 62 -14.15 -13.23 -14.92
N LEU A 63 -14.04 -12.54 -13.78
CA LEU A 63 -12.76 -12.19 -13.18
C LEU A 63 -12.13 -13.46 -12.58
N LEU A 64 -11.04 -13.92 -13.20
CA LEU A 64 -10.29 -15.08 -12.73
C LEU A 64 -9.32 -14.71 -11.60
N GLY A 65 -8.81 -13.48 -11.61
CA GLY A 65 -7.85 -12.99 -10.63
C GLY A 65 -7.04 -11.82 -11.16
N PHE A 66 -5.86 -11.62 -10.56
CA PHE A 66 -4.98 -10.49 -10.87
C PHE A 66 -3.54 -10.95 -11.06
N ASN A 67 -2.89 -10.47 -12.11
CA ASN A 67 -1.44 -10.41 -12.14
C ASN A 67 -1.00 -9.26 -11.23
N VAL A 68 -0.03 -9.53 -10.35
CA VAL A 68 0.42 -8.59 -9.32
C VAL A 68 1.76 -8.01 -9.71
N SER A 69 1.87 -6.68 -9.75
CA SER A 69 3.12 -5.95 -9.97
C SER A 69 3.55 -5.18 -8.73
N VAL A 70 4.85 -5.09 -8.45
CA VAL A 70 5.37 -4.40 -7.26
C VAL A 70 6.59 -3.51 -7.53
N GLY A 71 6.77 -2.49 -6.70
CA GLY A 71 7.99 -1.67 -6.65
C GLY A 71 8.04 -0.52 -7.68
N GLY A 72 6.90 0.00 -8.12
CA GLY A 72 6.82 1.16 -8.99
C GLY A 72 6.93 2.49 -8.24
N GLY A 73 7.58 3.48 -8.86
CA GLY A 73 7.67 4.82 -8.31
C GLY A 73 8.38 5.81 -9.23
N LEU A 74 7.81 7.00 -9.39
CA LEU A 74 8.35 8.05 -10.28
C LEU A 74 9.13 9.16 -9.54
N GLY A 75 9.43 8.97 -8.26
CA GLY A 75 10.10 9.99 -7.46
C GLY A 75 11.58 10.05 -7.77
N PHE A 76 12.08 11.23 -8.15
CA PHE A 76 13.52 11.46 -8.34
C PHE A 76 13.91 12.84 -7.81
N THR A 77 15.21 13.04 -7.59
CA THR A 77 15.80 14.32 -7.23
C THR A 77 16.78 14.73 -8.34
N HIS A 78 16.67 15.97 -8.82
CA HIS A 78 17.62 16.50 -9.81
C HIS A 78 19.06 16.39 -9.30
N ASN A 79 19.99 16.01 -10.19
CA ASN A 79 21.40 15.83 -9.89
C ASN A 79 21.72 14.78 -8.79
N ASN A 80 20.82 13.83 -8.53
CA ASN A 80 21.07 12.70 -7.63
C ASN A 80 20.75 11.37 -8.32
N GLN A 81 21.79 10.69 -8.81
CA GLN A 81 21.67 9.40 -9.50
C GLN A 81 21.16 8.26 -8.61
N LYS A 82 21.21 8.41 -7.28
CA LYS A 82 20.69 7.41 -6.32
C LYS A 82 19.16 7.43 -6.22
N THR A 83 18.49 8.41 -6.82
CA THR A 83 17.03 8.49 -6.87
C THR A 83 16.58 8.52 -8.32
N PHE A 84 15.83 7.51 -8.76
CA PHE A 84 15.44 7.35 -10.15
C PHE A 84 14.00 6.80 -10.24
N PRO A 85 13.28 7.08 -11.33
CA PRO A 85 11.99 6.45 -11.57
C PRO A 85 12.18 4.96 -11.87
N ARG A 86 11.34 4.12 -11.27
CA ARG A 86 11.33 2.66 -11.44
C ARG A 86 9.93 2.20 -11.82
N LEU A 87 9.82 1.32 -12.82
CA LEU A 87 8.58 0.63 -13.14
C LEU A 87 8.38 -0.57 -12.22
N ALA A 88 7.13 -0.86 -11.87
CA ALA A 88 6.78 -2.07 -11.13
C ALA A 88 7.09 -3.33 -11.94
N GLN A 89 7.45 -4.42 -11.26
CA GLN A 89 7.70 -5.73 -11.88
C GLN A 89 6.57 -6.68 -11.54
N VAL A 90 6.09 -7.44 -12.53
CA VAL A 90 5.09 -8.49 -12.31
C VAL A 90 5.75 -9.67 -11.59
N ILE A 91 5.21 -10.05 -10.43
CA ILE A 91 5.78 -11.07 -9.54
C ILE A 91 4.96 -12.36 -9.48
N GLY A 92 3.71 -12.34 -9.92
CA GLY A 92 2.85 -13.53 -9.88
C GLY A 92 1.38 -13.23 -10.12
N PHE A 93 0.55 -14.23 -9.83
CA PHE A 93 -0.90 -14.18 -9.97
C PHE A 93 -1.58 -14.51 -8.65
N CYS A 94 -2.67 -13.82 -8.32
CA CYS A 94 -3.51 -14.14 -7.16
C CYS A 94 -4.99 -14.22 -7.53
N LYS A 95 -5.76 -15.02 -6.80
CA LYS A 95 -7.22 -15.04 -6.93
C LYS A 95 -7.83 -13.76 -6.38
N PRO A 96 -9.07 -13.41 -6.75
CA PRO A 96 -9.73 -12.21 -6.21
C PRO A 96 -9.87 -12.22 -4.69
N SER A 97 -10.13 -13.40 -4.10
CA SER A 97 -10.18 -13.59 -2.64
C SER A 97 -8.87 -13.28 -1.94
N ASP A 98 -7.75 -13.44 -2.64
CA ASP A 98 -6.42 -13.40 -2.05
C ASP A 98 -5.79 -12.01 -2.18
N ALA A 99 -6.39 -11.12 -2.99
CA ALA A 99 -5.84 -9.80 -3.31
C ALA A 99 -5.57 -8.95 -2.06
N LYS A 100 -6.47 -9.00 -1.06
CA LYS A 100 -6.30 -8.32 0.23
C LYS A 100 -5.04 -8.82 0.94
N TYR A 101 -4.91 -10.14 1.11
CA TYR A 101 -3.79 -10.75 1.82
C TYR A 101 -2.46 -10.50 1.12
N VAL A 102 -2.45 -10.54 -0.22
CA VAL A 102 -1.28 -10.18 -1.02
C VAL A 102 -0.89 -8.72 -0.79
N CYS A 103 -1.86 -7.80 -0.82
CA CYS A 103 -1.61 -6.38 -0.57
C CYS A 103 -1.06 -6.14 0.85
N GLU A 104 -1.65 -6.79 1.87
CA GLU A 104 -1.20 -6.71 3.26
C GLU A 104 0.22 -7.26 3.42
N ALA A 105 0.53 -8.43 2.83
CA ALA A 105 1.87 -9.02 2.87
C ALA A 105 2.92 -8.12 2.21
N ILE A 106 2.60 -7.48 1.08
CA ILE A 106 3.51 -6.54 0.45
C ILE A 106 3.67 -5.29 1.33
N LEU A 107 2.59 -4.79 1.93
CA LEU A 107 2.63 -3.62 2.81
C LEU A 107 3.50 -3.89 4.06
N THR A 108 3.40 -5.07 4.68
CA THR A 108 4.21 -5.42 5.86
C THR A 108 5.69 -5.52 5.52
N VAL A 109 6.05 -6.08 4.37
CA VAL A 109 7.45 -6.10 3.95
C VAL A 109 7.98 -4.67 3.71
N GLN A 110 7.20 -3.74 3.14
CA GLN A 110 7.59 -2.33 3.07
C GLN A 110 7.72 -1.68 4.45
N ARG A 111 6.82 -2.00 5.38
CA ARG A 111 6.81 -1.45 6.74
C ARG A 111 8.07 -1.85 7.50
N ASP A 112 8.47 -3.12 7.37
CA ASP A 112 9.52 -3.74 8.17
C ASP A 112 10.92 -3.54 7.56
N PHE A 113 11.04 -3.55 6.23
CA PHE A 113 12.33 -3.46 5.53
C PHE A 113 12.59 -2.12 4.82
N GLY A 114 11.60 -1.22 4.75
CA GLY A 114 11.79 0.09 4.14
C GLY A 114 12.68 1.01 4.98
N ASP A 115 13.59 1.74 4.33
CA ASP A 115 14.49 2.68 4.99
C ASP A 115 13.72 3.82 5.71
N ARG A 116 13.93 3.95 7.02
CA ARG A 116 13.33 5.00 7.87
C ARG A 116 14.30 6.14 8.19
N THR A 117 15.57 6.01 7.84
CA THR A 117 16.61 7.02 8.08
C THR A 117 16.66 8.04 6.96
N ASN A 118 16.58 7.59 5.70
CA ASN A 118 16.60 8.45 4.53
C ASN A 118 15.27 8.41 3.77
N ARG A 119 14.45 9.44 3.99
CA ARG A 119 13.14 9.58 3.35
C ARG A 119 13.17 9.58 1.82
N LYS A 120 14.30 9.93 1.18
CA LYS A 120 14.46 9.89 -0.29
C LYS A 120 14.64 8.46 -0.82
N HIS A 121 15.04 7.53 0.03
CA HIS A 121 15.22 6.10 -0.26
C HIS A 121 14.21 5.21 0.50
N ALA A 122 13.21 5.81 1.13
CA ALA A 122 12.20 5.13 1.94
C ALA A 122 11.13 4.37 1.12
N ARG A 123 11.19 4.42 -0.22
CA ARG A 123 10.30 3.63 -1.09
C ARG A 123 11.08 2.42 -1.60
N TRP A 124 10.37 1.33 -1.87
CA TRP A 124 10.93 0.14 -2.54
C TRP A 124 11.57 0.39 -3.92
N SER A 125 11.17 1.50 -4.56
CA SER A 125 11.63 1.92 -5.89
C SER A 125 12.97 2.61 -5.87
#